data_AF-A0A9X3XST1-F1
#
_entry.id   AF-A0A9X3XST1-F1
#
_cell.length_a   1.000
_cell.length_b   1.000
_cell.length_c   1.000
_cell.angle_alpha   90.00
_cell.angle_beta   90.00
_cell.angle_gamma   90.00
#
_symmetry.space_group_name_H-M   'P 1'
#
loop_
_entity.id
_entity.type
_entity.pdbx_description
1 polymer ?
#
loop_
_entity_poly.entity_id
_entity_poly.type
_entity_poly.pdbx_seq_one_letter_code
_entity_poly.pdbx_strand_id
1 'polypeptide(L)'
;MRCKMKKMPKSFEKKLRKYNELNNKSAELHDEISNHLDDVGVPYDNLVATTDPWSKEPRTESLAYINNCECKTEESLNEEIESIRKVYEYFVNK
;
A
#
# COMPACT_ATOMS: atom_id res chain seq x y z
N MET A 1 -22.93 23.79 -37.87
CA MET A 1 -21.55 23.88 -37.34
C MET A 1 -21.07 22.49 -36.94
N ARG A 2 -20.02 21.95 -37.55
CA ARG A 2 -19.39 20.69 -37.11
C ARG A 2 -18.38 21.06 -36.00
N CYS A 3 -18.64 20.69 -34.75
CA CYS A 3 -17.63 20.80 -33.70
C CYS A 3 -16.40 19.98 -34.12
N LYS A 4 -15.26 20.65 -34.35
CA LYS A 4 -13.97 19.96 -34.52
C LYS A 4 -13.69 19.22 -33.22
N MET A 5 -13.79 17.89 -33.25
CA MET A 5 -13.36 17.07 -32.12
C MET A 5 -11.91 17.38 -31.79
N LYS A 6 -11.66 17.82 -30.55
CA LYS A 6 -10.30 18.02 -30.06
C LYS A 6 -9.66 16.64 -29.89
N LYS A 7 -8.48 16.44 -30.50
CA LYS A 7 -7.68 15.23 -30.29
C LYS A 7 -7.02 15.30 -28.91
N MET A 8 -6.85 14.14 -28.27
CA MET A 8 -6.10 14.04 -27.02
C MET A 8 -4.65 14.48 -27.25
N PRO A 9 -4.07 15.33 -26.38
CA PRO A 9 -2.66 15.65 -26.44
C PRO A 9 -1.81 14.39 -26.19
N LYS A 10 -0.79 14.15 -27.02
CA LYS A 10 0.16 13.04 -26.83
C LYS A 10 0.84 13.08 -25.45
N SER A 11 1.01 14.27 -24.88
CA SER A 11 1.56 14.44 -23.53
C SER A 11 0.65 13.85 -22.45
N PHE A 12 -0.67 13.94 -22.61
CA PHE A 12 -1.62 13.36 -21.67
C PHE A 12 -1.67 11.83 -21.82
N GLU A 13 -1.67 11.32 -23.05
CA GLU A 13 -1.57 9.87 -23.30
C GLU A 13 -0.30 9.28 -22.66
N LYS A 14 0.84 9.96 -22.77
CA LYS A 14 2.10 9.54 -22.12
C LYS A 14 1.96 9.49 -20.58
N LYS A 15 1.24 10.45 -19.97
CA LYS A 15 0.97 10.45 -18.52
C LYS A 15 0.10 9.25 -18.12
N LEU A 16 -0.95 8.94 -18.89
CA LEU A 16 -1.81 7.78 -18.63
C LEU A 16 -1.03 6.47 -18.68
N ARG A 17 -0.14 6.32 -19.67
CA ARG A 17 0.75 5.14 -19.77
C ARG A 17 1.66 5.02 -18.56
N LYS A 18 2.28 6.12 -18.11
CA LYS A 18 3.14 6.11 -16.92
C LYS A 18 2.37 5.82 -15.64
N TYR A 19 1.16 6.36 -15.52
CA TYR A 19 0.28 6.08 -14.39
C TYR A 19 -0.08 4.59 -14.31
N ASN A 20 -0.45 3.97 -15.44
CA ASN A 20 -0.72 2.53 -15.48
C ASN A 20 0.53 1.69 -15.12
N GLU A 21 1.71 2.08 -15.60
CA GLU A 21 2.97 1.42 -15.25
C GLU A 21 3.23 1.45 -13.74
N LEU A 22 3.00 2.60 -13.09
CA LEU A 22 3.17 2.75 -11.65
C LEU A 22 2.13 1.94 -10.87
N ASN A 23 0.87 1.91 -11.31
CA ASN A 23 -0.16 1.09 -10.67
C ASN A 23 0.16 -0.41 -10.75
N ASN A 24 0.64 -0.89 -11.89
CA ASN A 24 1.05 -2.29 -12.03
C ASN A 24 2.20 -2.63 -11.07
N LYS A 25 3.21 -1.77 -10.98
CA LYS A 25 4.33 -1.95 -10.03
C LYS A 25 3.87 -1.92 -8.58
N SER A 26 2.91 -1.04 -8.26
CA SER A 26 2.33 -0.98 -6.91
C SER A 26 1.58 -2.26 -6.57
N ALA A 27 0.86 -2.85 -7.53
CA ALA A 27 0.15 -4.12 -7.34
C ALA A 27 1.14 -5.28 -7.15
N GLU A 28 2.19 -5.36 -7.98
CA GLU A 28 3.25 -6.37 -7.86
C GLU A 28 3.92 -6.31 -6.47
N LEU A 29 4.32 -5.13 -6.01
CA LEU A 29 4.93 -4.96 -4.68
C LEU A 29 3.96 -5.29 -3.54
N HIS A 30 2.68 -4.97 -3.70
CA HIS A 30 1.66 -5.31 -2.71
C HIS A 30 1.52 -6.83 -2.56
N ASP A 31 1.50 -7.55 -3.69
CA ASP A 31 1.46 -9.01 -3.69
C ASP A 31 2.72 -9.60 -3.02
N GLU A 32 3.91 -9.05 -3.31
CA GLU A 32 5.16 -9.44 -2.65
C GLU A 32 5.10 -9.26 -1.13
N ILE A 33 4.62 -8.10 -0.66
CA ILE A 33 4.47 -7.81 0.77
C ILE A 33 3.46 -8.78 1.42
N SER A 34 2.29 -8.98 0.80
CA SER A 34 1.27 -9.88 1.34
C SER A 34 1.75 -11.32 1.41
N ASN A 35 2.43 -11.81 0.37
CA ASN A 35 2.98 -13.17 0.35
C ASN A 35 4.06 -13.35 1.41
N HIS A 36 4.96 -12.36 1.57
CA HIS A 36 6.00 -12.40 2.60
C HIS A 36 5.40 -12.49 4.01
N LEU A 37 4.36 -11.69 4.30
CA LEU A 37 3.68 -11.71 5.60
C LEU A 37 3.03 -13.07 5.88
N ASP A 38 2.38 -13.67 4.87
CA ASP A 38 1.80 -15.02 4.97
C ASP A 38 2.87 -16.08 5.22
N ASP A 39 3.98 -16.04 4.47
CA ASP A 39 5.10 -16.99 4.59
C ASP A 39 5.72 -17.01 6.00
N VAL A 40 5.76 -15.85 6.68
CA VAL A 40 6.31 -15.73 8.04
C VAL A 40 5.25 -15.77 9.15
N GLY A 41 3.98 -16.04 8.81
CA GLY A 41 2.89 -16.17 9.77
C GLY A 41 2.43 -14.86 10.42
N VAL A 42 2.68 -13.72 9.77
CA VAL A 42 2.20 -12.40 10.21
C VAL A 42 0.83 -12.14 9.55
N PRO A 43 -0.26 -12.04 10.30
CA PRO A 43 -1.59 -11.80 9.71
C PRO A 43 -1.64 -10.43 9.03
N TYR A 44 -1.90 -10.42 7.72
CA TYR A 44 -1.98 -9.20 6.91
C TYR A 44 -3.05 -8.22 7.43
N ASP A 45 -4.15 -8.77 7.96
CA ASP A 45 -5.28 -8.06 8.55
C ASP A 45 -4.94 -7.27 9.83
N ASN A 46 -3.83 -7.60 10.49
CA ASN A 46 -3.30 -6.83 11.63
C ASN A 46 -2.51 -5.58 11.21
N LEU A 47 -2.24 -5.40 9.92
CA LEU A 47 -1.50 -4.26 9.37
C LEU A 47 -2.37 -3.29 8.57
N VAL A 48 -3.66 -3.61 8.35
CA VAL A 48 -4.60 -2.79 7.59
C VAL A 48 -5.78 -2.33 8.44
N ALA A 49 -6.48 -1.30 7.96
CA ALA A 49 -7.65 -0.72 8.62
C ALA A 49 -8.86 -1.66 8.56
N THR A 50 -8.95 -2.63 9.48
CA THR A 50 -10.18 -3.25 10.04
C THR A 50 -9.86 -4.63 10.61
N THR A 51 -9.94 -4.81 11.92
CA THR A 51 -9.97 -6.16 12.54
C THR A 51 -10.57 -6.15 13.94
N ASP A 52 -11.03 -7.32 14.37
CA ASP A 52 -11.84 -7.61 15.56
C ASP A 52 -11.37 -6.87 16.84
N PRO A 53 -12.14 -5.93 17.41
CA PRO A 53 -11.74 -5.15 18.58
C PRO A 53 -11.35 -6.00 19.81
N TRP A 54 -11.78 -7.26 19.88
CA TRP A 54 -11.50 -8.16 21.00
C TRP A 54 -10.16 -8.89 20.94
N SER A 55 -9.41 -8.81 19.84
CA SER A 55 -8.06 -9.40 19.74
C SER A 55 -7.07 -8.77 20.73
N LYS A 56 -6.21 -9.60 21.32
CA LYS A 56 -5.09 -9.19 22.20
C LYS A 56 -3.76 -9.06 21.44
N GLU A 57 -3.75 -9.37 20.16
CA GLU A 57 -2.55 -9.30 19.32
C GLU A 57 -2.25 -7.84 18.93
N PRO A 58 -0.97 -7.46 18.74
CA PRO A 58 -0.62 -6.13 18.26
C PRO A 58 -1.13 -5.96 16.83
N ARG A 59 -1.63 -4.76 16.55
CA ARG A 59 -2.19 -4.38 15.27
C ARG A 59 -2.01 -2.89 15.03
N THR A 60 -1.99 -2.51 13.77
CA THR A 60 -1.91 -1.13 13.31
C THR A 60 -2.60 -1.00 11.95
N GLU A 61 -2.94 0.21 11.55
CA GLU A 61 -3.46 0.51 10.19
C GLU A 61 -2.33 0.95 9.24
N SER A 62 -1.07 0.75 9.64
CA SER A 62 0.12 1.29 8.97
C SER A 62 0.28 0.91 7.50
N LEU A 63 -0.06 -0.32 7.12
CA LEU A 63 0.02 -0.73 5.73
C LEU A 63 -1.10 -0.06 4.88
N ALA A 64 -2.23 0.30 5.49
CA ALA A 64 -3.26 1.08 4.82
C ALA A 64 -2.76 2.51 4.50
N TYR A 65 -2.06 3.16 5.43
CA TYR A 65 -1.45 4.48 5.18
C TYR A 65 -0.44 4.45 4.03
N ILE A 66 0.37 3.38 3.92
CA ILE A 66 1.29 3.20 2.80
C ILE A 66 0.53 2.94 1.49
N ASN A 67 -0.42 1.99 1.48
CA ASN A 67 -1.20 1.61 0.29
C ASN A 67 -1.99 2.81 -0.29
N ASN A 68 -2.53 3.67 0.58
CA ASN A 68 -3.28 4.85 0.18
C ASN A 68 -2.38 6.05 -0.18
N CYS A 69 -1.06 5.87 -0.19
CA CYS A 69 -0.07 6.93 -0.40
C CYS A 69 -0.23 8.10 0.58
N GLU A 70 -0.64 7.85 1.82
CA GLU A 70 -0.89 8.88 2.84
C GLU A 70 0.41 9.34 3.53
N CYS A 71 1.48 8.54 3.45
CA CYS A 71 2.83 8.89 3.88
C CYS A 71 3.48 9.89 2.90
N LYS A 72 3.20 11.20 3.05
CA LYS A 72 3.71 12.25 2.14
C LYS A 72 5.14 12.69 2.42
N THR A 73 5.69 12.32 3.58
CA THR A 73 7.06 12.66 3.99
C THR A 73 7.82 11.40 4.38
N GLU A 74 9.14 11.47 4.30
CA GLU A 74 10.02 10.39 4.76
C GLU A 74 9.81 10.09 6.25
N GLU A 75 9.54 11.12 7.06
CA GLU A 75 9.23 10.98 8.48
C GLU A 75 7.96 10.14 8.69
N SER A 76 6.85 10.48 8.02
CA SER A 76 5.59 9.71 8.13
C SER A 76 5.75 8.26 7.64
N LEU A 77 6.54 8.03 6.59
CA LEU A 77 6.81 6.68 6.11
C LEU A 77 7.58 5.85 7.17
N ASN A 78 8.57 6.45 7.81
CA ASN A 78 9.37 5.76 8.82
C ASN A 78 8.57 5.42 10.09
N GLU A 79 7.62 6.28 10.48
CA GLU A 79 6.70 5.99 11.59
C GLU A 79 5.82 4.76 11.31
N GLU A 80 5.30 4.63 10.09
CA GLU A 80 4.48 3.49 9.70
C GLU A 80 5.31 2.21 9.56
N ILE A 81 6.53 2.29 9.00
CA ILE A 81 7.46 1.15 8.93
C ILE A 81 7.80 0.64 10.34
N GLU A 82 8.06 1.55 11.28
CA GLU A 82 8.36 1.19 12.67
C GLU A 82 7.18 0.49 13.36
N SER A 83 5.95 0.92 13.05
CA SER A 83 4.73 0.28 13.54
C SER A 83 4.52 -1.11 12.94
N ILE A 84 4.75 -1.26 11.62
CA ILE A 84 4.75 -2.57 10.93
C ILE A 84 5.80 -3.50 11.54
N ARG A 85 7.02 -2.99 11.79
CA ARG A 85 8.13 -3.76 12.37
C ARG A 85 7.77 -4.38 13.72
N LYS A 86 7.09 -3.64 14.60
CA LYS A 86 6.66 -4.15 15.92
C LYS A 86 5.65 -5.29 15.80
N VAL A 87 4.67 -5.17 14.90
CA VAL A 87 3.70 -6.24 14.64
C VAL A 87 4.42 -7.45 14.05
N TYR A 88 5.26 -7.23 13.05
CA TYR A 88 6.07 -8.28 12.41
C TYR A 88 6.92 -9.06 13.43
N GLU A 89 7.71 -8.34 14.24
CA GLU A 89 8.58 -8.94 15.27
C GLU A 89 7.78 -9.71 16.32
N TYR A 90 6.58 -9.25 16.69
CA TYR A 90 5.72 -9.99 17.62
C TYR A 90 5.31 -11.36 17.07
N PHE A 91 4.83 -11.42 15.83
CA PHE A 91 4.30 -12.65 15.24
C PHE A 91 5.40 -13.67 14.94
N VAL A 92 6.54 -13.21 14.42
CA VAL A 92 7.66 -14.09 14.08
C VAL A 92 8.33 -14.71 15.32
N ASN A 93 8.20 -14.09 16.50
CA ASN A 93 8.79 -14.58 17.75
C ASN A 93 7.78 -15.16 18.75
N LYS A 94 6.53 -15.40 18.33
CA LYS A 94 5.45 -15.95 19.18
C LYS A 94 5.59 -17.45 19.43
#